data_AF-A0A518KC18-F1
#
_entry.id   AF-A0A518KC18-F1
#
_cell.length_a   1.000
_cell.length_b   1.000
_cell.length_c   1.000
_cell.angle_alpha   90.00
_cell.angle_beta   90.00
_cell.angle_gamma   90.00
#
_symmetry.space_group_name_H-M   'P 1'
#
loop_
_entity.id
_entity.type
_entity.pdbx_description
1 polymer ?
#
loop_
_entity_poly.entity_id
_entity_poly.type
_entity_poly.pdbx_seq_one_letter_code
_entity_poly.pdbx_strand_id
1 'polypeptide(L)'
;MRPPFLAAALSAVAFSIGCGPTGPELDPAQFPKALITLESLTEEIIAAFEAGNPQAADRPMHQLGKSFSTIQQLAGVAGLSDQQLTKLDDAKDSLLETFAVLHEPLHEDELPEDFKFEPLKQQLLDGLAELRAALPPEIVAKMDEAAAERAASPTSPSSDDAHDHDAHDHEGHSDHDHADHDDEEHADHDHDDHTDEPAADMPADNTGAALPPPSGRFRLASLHKTGRAPIGPTVMMYDATSLDTAPEHVSRAADLMASAPSADRWVQLVPTLHARLKPDLTIDAYGLQGSRGASWTSPDNFTVATDDLADRFRDAFAKAIGQAVRRGLHVSLLPHLDPAGGRVNEWRNLYRFTPSKTIGAGSYESLLIKPLADAIEAEATSDTRFDLALSGEMGRSLFQHPQAYRAIVLRLRERFAANPRTKGVQIGVALNWSGLAGEAEEAAIDHAAVAELFAELDFIGVSCYAPVSVPPTAEDFLAATQNFVEELRSLGGDLSPNARLVYSEVGIGGGYPEFGIDGLRYPTPAQVAAKPYEGRGHGRNNPWDDPALAKLRSGYYGALCDYLSNDANASPPIDKAFLWSEGPWDPQGVASRSFRDEAIAASIDRHNAG
;
A
#
# COMPACT_ATOMS: atom_id res chain seq x y z
N MET A 1 53.42 26.09 -32.59
CA MET A 1 53.95 26.88 -31.46
C MET A 1 52.78 27.33 -30.59
N ARG A 2 52.49 26.55 -29.54
CA ARG A 2 51.71 26.74 -28.30
C ARG A 2 51.30 25.33 -27.83
N PRO A 3 51.42 24.99 -26.52
CA PRO A 3 51.60 23.61 -26.06
C PRO A 3 50.29 22.90 -25.69
N PRO A 4 50.32 21.56 -25.48
CA PRO A 4 49.18 20.79 -24.99
C PRO A 4 49.04 20.94 -23.46
N PHE A 5 47.80 21.08 -22.98
CA PHE A 5 47.50 21.13 -21.55
C PHE A 5 47.43 19.72 -20.96
N LEU A 6 48.11 19.59 -19.81
CA LEU A 6 48.21 18.43 -18.94
C LEU A 6 46.84 17.93 -18.45
N ALA A 7 46.73 16.61 -18.38
CA ALA A 7 45.79 15.89 -17.53
C ALA A 7 46.08 16.20 -16.04
N ALA A 8 45.03 16.54 -15.29
CA ALA A 8 45.06 16.58 -13.83
C ALA A 8 44.05 15.55 -13.31
N ALA A 9 44.58 14.55 -12.61
CA ALA A 9 43.84 13.57 -11.84
C ALA A 9 43.10 14.26 -10.69
N LEU A 10 41.79 14.04 -10.58
CA LEU A 10 40.98 14.41 -9.44
C LEU A 10 40.77 13.15 -8.59
N SER A 11 41.47 13.09 -7.47
CA SER A 11 41.22 12.14 -6.39
C SER A 11 39.85 12.41 -5.78
N ALA A 12 38.98 11.41 -5.78
CA ALA A 12 37.76 11.40 -5.00
C ALA A 12 38.11 11.24 -3.52
N VAL A 13 37.81 12.27 -2.73
CA VAL A 13 37.69 12.16 -1.27
C VAL A 13 36.21 11.98 -0.99
N ALA A 14 35.81 10.74 -0.71
CA ALA A 14 34.49 10.43 -0.17
C ALA A 14 34.44 10.90 1.29
N PHE A 15 33.67 11.96 1.55
CA PHE A 15 33.30 12.36 2.90
C PHE A 15 32.07 11.54 3.31
N SER A 16 32.30 10.51 4.12
CA SER A 16 31.24 9.83 4.88
C SER A 16 30.94 10.66 6.12
N ILE A 17 29.96 11.57 6.03
CA ILE A 17 29.39 12.23 7.20
C ILE A 17 28.22 11.37 7.68
N GLY A 18 28.53 10.35 8.47
CA GLY A 18 27.55 9.61 9.26
C GLY A 18 27.27 10.37 10.55
N CYS A 19 26.19 11.15 10.56
CA CYS A 19 25.58 11.65 11.78
C CYS A 19 24.31 10.82 12.05
N GLY A 20 24.38 9.95 13.05
CA GLY A 20 23.23 9.31 13.68
C GLY A 20 23.44 9.23 15.19
N PRO A 21 22.39 9.40 16.01
CA PRO A 21 22.50 9.33 17.46
C PRO A 21 22.87 7.90 17.86
N THR A 22 23.95 7.76 18.63
CA THR A 22 24.36 6.47 19.19
C THR A 22 23.31 6.01 20.19
N GLY A 23 22.42 5.10 19.77
CA GLY A 23 21.70 4.26 20.71
C GLY A 23 22.68 3.49 21.59
N PRO A 24 22.22 2.90 22.71
CA PRO A 24 23.09 2.06 23.54
C PRO A 24 23.76 1.00 22.65
N GLU A 25 25.07 0.81 22.84
CA GLU A 25 25.84 -0.21 22.13
C GLU A 25 25.21 -1.57 22.44
N LEU A 26 24.67 -2.23 21.42
CA LEU A 26 24.07 -3.55 21.54
C LEU A 26 25.19 -4.57 21.73
N ASP A 27 25.21 -5.25 22.88
CA ASP A 27 26.17 -6.32 23.18
C ASP A 27 25.64 -7.65 22.61
N PRO A 28 26.29 -8.25 21.59
CA PRO A 28 25.86 -9.53 21.02
C PRO A 28 25.80 -10.68 22.05
N ALA A 29 26.53 -10.58 23.17
CA ALA A 29 26.47 -11.56 24.24
C ALA A 29 25.12 -11.57 24.99
N GLN A 30 24.26 -10.57 24.78
CA GLN A 30 22.90 -10.52 25.30
C GLN A 30 21.92 -11.37 24.49
N PHE A 31 22.25 -11.74 23.25
CA PHE A 31 21.31 -12.46 22.37
C PHE A 31 20.86 -13.81 22.94
N PRO A 32 21.76 -14.69 23.43
CA PRO A 32 21.34 -15.93 24.08
C PRO A 32 20.46 -15.68 25.32
N LYS A 33 20.74 -14.62 26.08
CA LYS A 33 19.94 -14.29 27.27
C LYS A 33 18.51 -13.91 26.91
N ALA A 34 18.32 -13.12 25.85
CA ALA A 34 16.99 -12.75 25.38
C ALA A 34 16.17 -13.97 24.93
N LEU A 35 16.82 -14.92 24.25
CA LEU A 35 16.19 -16.19 23.83
C LEU A 35 15.83 -17.09 25.03
N ILE A 36 16.72 -17.18 26.03
CA ILE A 36 16.45 -17.92 27.29
C ILE A 36 15.26 -17.31 28.05
N THR A 37 15.15 -15.98 28.05
CA THR A 37 14.00 -15.27 28.64
C THR A 37 12.72 -15.58 27.87
N LEU A 38 12.72 -15.54 26.54
CA LEU A 38 11.56 -15.90 25.72
C LEU A 38 11.05 -17.32 26.03
N GLU A 39 11.95 -18.29 26.14
CA GLU A 39 11.60 -19.67 26.52
C GLU A 39 11.01 -19.75 27.92
N SER A 40 11.62 -19.07 28.90
CA SER A 40 11.10 -19.01 30.28
C SER A 40 9.68 -18.47 30.33
N LEU A 41 9.44 -17.35 29.64
CA LEU A 41 8.11 -16.73 29.60
C LEU A 41 7.08 -17.64 28.94
N THR A 42 7.49 -18.37 27.89
CA THR A 42 6.60 -19.33 27.21
C THR A 42 6.29 -20.52 28.11
N GLU A 43 7.28 -21.05 28.85
CA GLU A 43 7.09 -22.10 29.85
C GLU A 43 6.16 -21.65 30.99
N GLU A 44 6.30 -20.40 31.46
CA GLU A 44 5.42 -19.80 32.49
C GLU A 44 3.97 -19.68 32.00
N ILE A 45 3.76 -19.25 30.76
CA ILE A 45 2.43 -19.19 30.13
C ILE A 45 1.83 -20.59 30.06
N ILE A 46 2.58 -21.58 29.57
CA ILE A 46 2.10 -22.96 29.48
C ILE A 46 1.71 -23.49 30.86
N ALA A 47 2.56 -23.28 31.87
CA ALA A 47 2.30 -23.73 33.23
C ALA A 47 1.05 -23.06 33.85
N ALA A 48 0.82 -21.77 33.57
CA ALA A 48 -0.37 -21.06 34.05
C ALA A 48 -1.66 -21.64 33.48
N PHE A 49 -1.70 -21.91 32.18
CA PHE A 49 -2.85 -22.56 31.53
C PHE A 49 -3.04 -24.00 32.01
N GLU A 50 -1.97 -24.80 32.15
CA GLU A 50 -2.06 -26.18 32.67
C GLU A 50 -2.54 -26.24 34.14
N ALA A 51 -2.23 -25.22 34.93
CA ALA A 51 -2.70 -25.09 36.31
C ALA A 51 -4.17 -24.62 36.40
N GLY A 52 -4.82 -24.32 35.27
CA GLY A 52 -6.17 -23.75 35.25
C GLY A 52 -6.23 -22.33 35.80
N ASN A 53 -5.14 -21.58 35.70
CA ASN A 53 -5.03 -20.18 36.15
C ASN A 53 -4.47 -19.31 35.00
N PRO A 54 -5.24 -19.11 33.92
CA PRO A 54 -4.78 -18.36 32.76
C PRO A 54 -4.38 -16.92 33.11
N GLN A 55 -5.02 -16.28 34.10
CA GLN A 55 -4.69 -14.91 34.52
C GLN A 55 -3.23 -14.77 34.99
N ALA A 56 -2.61 -15.84 35.50
CA ALA A 56 -1.19 -15.83 35.83
C ALA A 56 -0.27 -15.71 34.59
N ALA A 57 -0.79 -15.97 33.39
CA ALA A 57 -0.09 -15.80 32.13
C ALA A 57 -0.06 -14.34 31.62
N ASP A 58 -0.88 -13.43 32.17
CA ASP A 58 -1.00 -12.06 31.64
C ASP A 58 0.33 -11.30 31.68
N ARG A 59 0.99 -11.32 32.84
CA ARG A 59 2.30 -10.67 33.01
C ARG A 59 3.37 -11.25 32.07
N PRO A 60 3.63 -12.56 32.02
CA PRO A 60 4.63 -13.09 31.10
C PRO A 60 4.25 -12.84 29.63
N MET A 61 2.96 -12.84 29.28
CA MET A 61 2.52 -12.53 27.92
C MET A 61 2.87 -11.09 27.50
N HIS A 62 2.65 -10.12 28.39
CA HIS A 62 3.07 -8.73 28.15
C HIS A 62 4.59 -8.56 28.05
N GLN A 63 5.37 -9.43 28.70
CA GLN A 63 6.83 -9.42 28.63
C GLN A 63 7.38 -10.06 27.34
N LEU A 64 6.61 -10.92 26.67
CA LEU A 64 7.02 -11.53 25.40
C LEU A 64 7.26 -10.49 24.31
N GLY A 65 6.37 -9.49 24.18
CA GLY A 65 6.53 -8.43 23.18
C GLY A 65 7.86 -7.68 23.31
N LYS A 66 8.32 -7.46 24.56
CA LYS A 66 9.63 -6.86 24.84
C LYS A 66 10.78 -7.80 24.49
N SER A 67 10.62 -9.09 24.80
CA SER A 67 11.62 -10.12 24.50
C SER A 67 11.81 -10.28 22.98
N PHE A 68 10.73 -10.31 22.20
CA PHE A 68 10.81 -10.39 20.73
C PHE A 68 11.49 -9.17 20.11
N SER A 69 11.13 -7.96 20.56
CA SER A 69 11.81 -6.73 20.10
C SER A 69 13.31 -6.77 20.40
N THR A 70 13.69 -7.24 21.58
CA THR A 70 15.09 -7.38 22.00
C THR A 70 15.83 -8.41 21.13
N ILE A 71 15.20 -9.56 20.86
CA ILE A 71 15.75 -10.62 20.00
C ILE A 71 16.01 -10.08 18.60
N GLN A 72 15.05 -9.36 17.99
CA GLN A 72 15.21 -8.80 16.65
C GLN A 72 16.36 -7.79 16.56
N GLN A 73 16.48 -6.89 17.55
CA GLN A 73 17.58 -5.92 17.60
C GLN A 73 18.95 -6.61 17.72
N LEU A 74 19.03 -7.66 18.54
CA LEU A 74 20.26 -8.38 18.81
C LEU A 74 20.64 -9.37 17.70
N ALA A 75 19.67 -9.92 16.95
CA ALA A 75 19.90 -10.89 15.89
C ALA A 75 20.82 -10.34 14.79
N GLY A 76 20.65 -9.07 14.40
CA GLY A 76 21.48 -8.42 13.39
C GLY A 76 22.94 -8.25 13.82
N VAL A 77 23.20 -7.99 15.11
CA VAL A 77 24.57 -7.84 15.65
C VAL A 77 25.19 -9.15 16.12
N ALA A 78 24.39 -10.21 16.29
CA ALA A 78 24.83 -11.55 16.67
C ALA A 78 25.44 -12.36 15.50
N GLY A 79 25.50 -11.79 14.30
CA GLY A 79 26.18 -12.40 13.15
C GLY A 79 25.40 -13.57 12.52
N LEU A 80 24.08 -13.59 12.66
CA LEU A 80 23.21 -14.55 11.99
C LEU A 80 23.28 -14.33 10.47
N SER A 81 23.27 -15.41 9.70
CA SER A 81 23.10 -15.34 8.24
C SER A 81 21.67 -14.92 7.88
N ASP A 82 21.48 -14.37 6.68
CA ASP A 82 20.15 -13.97 6.18
C ASP A 82 19.14 -15.12 6.25
N GLN A 83 19.57 -16.34 5.91
CA GLN A 83 18.71 -17.52 6.02
C GLN A 83 18.27 -17.81 7.46
N GLN A 84 19.13 -17.56 8.44
CA GLN A 84 18.81 -17.74 9.85
C GLN A 84 17.91 -16.62 10.35
N LEU A 85 18.12 -15.38 9.89
CA LEU A 85 17.24 -14.25 10.20
C LEU A 85 15.82 -14.51 9.68
N THR A 86 15.67 -14.99 8.44
CA THR A 86 14.36 -15.36 7.90
C THR A 86 13.68 -16.44 8.74
N LYS A 87 14.40 -17.53 9.07
CA LYS A 87 13.82 -18.60 9.91
C LYS A 87 13.47 -18.14 11.32
N LEU A 88 14.27 -17.23 11.88
CA LEU A 88 14.00 -16.63 13.19
C LEU A 88 12.73 -15.77 13.14
N ASP A 89 12.54 -14.99 12.08
CA ASP A 89 11.32 -14.20 11.89
C ASP A 89 10.10 -15.10 11.67
N ASP A 90 10.21 -16.17 10.86
CA ASP A 90 9.13 -17.14 10.64
C ASP A 90 8.67 -17.79 11.98
N ALA A 91 9.63 -18.26 12.79
CA ALA A 91 9.33 -18.86 14.09
C ALA A 91 8.72 -17.86 15.09
N LYS A 92 9.21 -16.61 15.07
CA LYS A 92 8.68 -15.51 15.87
C LYS A 92 7.24 -15.18 15.49
N ASP A 93 6.93 -15.11 14.19
CA ASP A 93 5.58 -14.84 13.69
C ASP A 93 4.62 -15.96 14.10
N SER A 94 5.01 -17.24 13.97
CA SER A 94 4.21 -18.38 14.45
C SER A 94 3.91 -18.33 15.95
N LEU A 95 4.90 -17.97 16.77
CA LEU A 95 4.70 -17.78 18.20
C LEU A 95 3.72 -16.62 18.50
N LEU A 96 3.88 -15.47 17.82
CA LEU A 96 3.02 -14.30 18.00
C LEU A 96 1.56 -14.57 17.59
N GLU A 97 1.33 -15.32 16.52
CA GLU A 97 -0.01 -15.76 16.11
C GLU A 97 -0.66 -16.62 17.21
N THR A 98 0.08 -17.58 17.76
CA THR A 98 -0.40 -18.43 18.85
C THR A 98 -0.70 -17.62 20.12
N PHE A 99 0.18 -16.67 20.47
CA PHE A 99 -0.04 -15.78 21.61
C PHE A 99 -1.23 -14.85 21.43
N ALA A 100 -1.51 -14.40 20.19
CA ALA A 100 -2.70 -13.59 19.92
C ALA A 100 -3.99 -14.35 20.25
N VAL A 101 -4.06 -15.64 19.90
CA VAL A 101 -5.20 -16.51 20.25
C VAL A 101 -5.30 -16.73 21.76
N LEU A 102 -4.16 -16.88 22.45
CA LEU A 102 -4.14 -17.04 23.90
C LEU A 102 -4.49 -15.76 24.67
N HIS A 103 -4.29 -14.58 24.06
CA HIS A 103 -4.44 -13.29 24.75
C HIS A 103 -5.90 -12.90 24.97
N GLU A 104 -6.78 -13.23 24.03
CA GLU A 104 -8.20 -12.90 24.13
C GLU A 104 -8.85 -13.53 25.39
N PRO A 105 -8.71 -14.83 25.68
CA PRO A 105 -9.26 -15.44 26.89
C PRO A 105 -8.63 -14.96 28.21
N LEU A 106 -7.47 -14.28 28.20
CA LEU A 106 -6.85 -13.79 29.44
C LEU A 106 -7.62 -12.64 30.09
N HIS A 107 -8.43 -11.93 29.31
CA HIS A 107 -9.23 -10.79 29.78
C HIS A 107 -10.66 -11.17 30.14
N GLU A 108 -11.00 -12.47 30.06
CA GLU A 108 -12.30 -13.01 30.46
C GLU A 108 -12.23 -13.60 31.88
N ASP A 109 -13.35 -13.52 32.62
CA ASP A 109 -13.45 -14.05 33.98
C ASP A 109 -13.39 -15.59 34.00
N GLU A 110 -13.91 -16.24 32.95
CA GLU A 110 -13.90 -17.68 32.74
C GLU A 110 -13.52 -17.98 31.29
N LEU A 111 -12.69 -19.01 31.06
CA LEU A 111 -12.38 -19.46 29.69
C LEU A 111 -13.64 -20.02 29.03
N PRO A 112 -13.84 -19.83 27.70
CA PRO A 112 -14.95 -20.46 26.98
C PRO A 112 -15.00 -21.97 27.19
N GLU A 113 -16.19 -22.56 27.33
CA GLU A 113 -16.36 -24.00 27.59
C GLU A 113 -15.70 -24.90 26.52
N ASP A 114 -15.57 -24.39 25.30
CA ASP A 114 -14.96 -25.08 24.15
C ASP A 114 -13.48 -24.71 23.91
N PHE A 115 -12.88 -23.89 24.78
CA PHE A 115 -11.48 -23.51 24.67
C PHE A 115 -10.56 -24.73 24.83
N LYS A 116 -9.75 -24.99 23.79
CA LYS A 116 -8.82 -26.12 23.76
C LYS A 116 -7.39 -25.61 23.82
N PHE A 117 -6.78 -25.71 25.00
CA PHE A 117 -5.40 -25.29 25.20
C PHE A 117 -4.37 -26.22 24.53
N GLU A 118 -4.60 -27.54 24.50
CA GLU A 118 -3.57 -28.51 24.05
C GLU A 118 -3.05 -28.27 22.61
N PRO A 119 -3.89 -27.95 21.61
CA PRO A 119 -3.40 -27.57 20.28
C PRO A 119 -2.51 -26.33 20.29
N LEU A 120 -2.87 -25.29 21.07
CA LEU A 120 -2.11 -24.05 21.18
C LEU A 120 -0.77 -24.29 21.90
N LYS A 121 -0.78 -25.11 22.95
CA LYS A 121 0.43 -25.56 23.63
C LYS A 121 1.40 -26.25 22.67
N GLN A 122 0.89 -27.15 21.81
CA GLN A 122 1.73 -27.83 20.82
C GLN A 122 2.32 -26.82 19.82
N GLN A 123 1.52 -25.84 19.35
CA GLN A 123 2.01 -24.77 18.48
C GLN A 123 3.11 -23.92 19.14
N LEU A 124 2.98 -23.58 20.43
CA LEU A 124 4.03 -22.89 21.18
C LEU A 124 5.33 -23.70 21.24
N LEU A 125 5.24 -25.00 21.53
CA LEU A 125 6.40 -25.88 21.62
C LEU A 125 7.07 -26.07 20.25
N ASP A 126 6.28 -26.21 19.19
CA ASP A 126 6.78 -26.32 17.81
C ASP A 126 7.48 -25.01 17.39
N GLY A 127 6.87 -23.84 17.68
CA GLY A 127 7.48 -22.54 17.41
C GLY A 127 8.80 -22.31 18.16
N LEU A 128 8.91 -22.75 19.43
CA LEU A 128 10.17 -22.72 20.16
C LEU A 128 11.22 -23.67 19.54
N ALA A 129 10.81 -24.86 19.08
CA ALA A 129 11.70 -25.80 18.43
C ALA A 129 12.22 -25.26 17.08
N GLU A 130 11.37 -24.62 16.29
CA GLU A 130 11.74 -23.95 15.05
C GLU A 130 12.70 -22.79 15.29
N LEU A 131 12.43 -21.98 16.33
CA LEU A 131 13.32 -20.92 16.77
C LEU A 131 14.70 -21.48 17.13
N ARG A 132 14.79 -22.56 17.92
CA ARG A 132 16.07 -23.23 18.21
C ARG A 132 16.76 -23.74 16.94
N ALA A 133 16.02 -24.30 15.99
CA ALA A 133 16.56 -24.81 14.73
C ALA A 133 17.09 -23.70 13.79
N ALA A 134 16.65 -22.46 13.97
CA ALA A 134 17.15 -21.30 13.24
C ALA A 134 18.51 -20.81 13.78
N LEU A 135 18.89 -21.16 15.01
CA LEU A 135 20.04 -20.60 15.69
C LEU A 135 21.35 -21.35 15.41
N PRO A 136 22.51 -20.66 15.45
CA PRO A 136 23.81 -21.31 15.48
C PRO A 136 23.95 -22.32 16.64
N PRO A 137 24.61 -23.48 16.46
CA PRO A 137 24.75 -24.51 17.49
C PRO A 137 25.35 -24.00 18.81
N GLU A 138 26.25 -23.02 18.75
CA GLU A 138 26.88 -22.41 19.93
C GLU A 138 25.91 -21.55 20.76
N ILE A 139 24.87 -20.99 20.15
CA ILE A 139 23.81 -20.27 20.87
C ILE A 139 22.87 -21.28 21.51
N VAL A 140 22.48 -22.33 20.77
CA VAL A 140 21.64 -23.42 21.29
C VAL A 140 22.30 -24.08 22.50
N ALA A 141 23.60 -24.36 22.45
CA ALA A 141 24.33 -24.94 23.57
C ALA A 141 24.28 -24.07 24.85
N LYS A 142 24.30 -22.74 24.71
CA LYS A 142 24.16 -21.81 25.85
C LYS A 142 22.73 -21.82 26.42
N MET A 143 21.73 -21.97 25.56
CA MET A 143 20.34 -22.11 25.98
C MET A 143 20.14 -23.42 26.74
N ASP A 144 20.72 -24.52 26.25
CA ASP A 144 20.68 -25.83 26.92
C ASP A 144 21.39 -25.80 28.29
N GLU A 145 22.54 -25.12 28.40
CA GLU A 145 23.25 -24.93 29.67
C GLU A 145 22.38 -24.17 30.68
N ALA A 146 21.77 -23.06 30.26
CA ALA A 146 20.87 -22.27 31.12
C ALA A 146 19.62 -23.07 31.53
N ALA A 147 19.04 -23.86 30.61
CA ALA A 147 17.91 -24.73 30.92
C ALA A 147 18.29 -25.80 31.96
N ALA A 148 19.49 -26.40 31.84
CA ALA A 148 20.01 -27.36 32.80
C ALA A 148 20.28 -26.73 34.18
N GLU A 149 20.82 -25.50 34.22
CA GLU A 149 21.03 -24.74 35.46
C GLU A 149 19.70 -24.40 36.16
N ARG A 150 18.67 -24.00 35.40
CA ARG A 150 17.31 -23.79 35.93
C ARG A 150 16.72 -25.07 36.50
N ALA A 151 16.84 -26.19 35.80
CA ALA A 151 16.34 -27.49 36.27
C ALA A 151 17.08 -28.02 37.52
N ALA A 152 18.36 -27.68 37.68
CA ALA A 152 19.17 -28.07 38.82
C ALA A 152 19.00 -27.17 40.06
N SER A 153 18.52 -25.95 39.86
CA SER A 153 18.26 -25.00 40.95
C SER A 153 16.93 -25.35 41.62
N PRO A 154 16.90 -25.73 42.91
CA PRO A 154 15.64 -25.99 43.60
C PRO A 154 14.82 -24.70 43.54
N THR A 155 13.64 -24.77 42.91
CA THR A 155 12.66 -23.69 42.85
C THR A 155 12.32 -23.29 44.28
N SER A 156 13.01 -22.28 44.80
CA SER A 156 12.51 -21.53 45.94
C SER A 156 11.20 -20.90 45.46
N PRO A 157 10.05 -21.20 46.09
CA PRO A 157 8.80 -20.53 45.74
C PRO A 157 9.09 -19.03 45.83
N SER A 158 8.88 -18.31 44.73
CA SER A 158 9.17 -16.89 44.63
C SER A 158 8.49 -16.20 45.81
N SER A 159 9.28 -15.70 46.76
CA SER A 159 8.76 -14.81 47.78
C SER A 159 8.20 -13.60 47.07
N ASP A 160 6.98 -13.23 47.42
CA ASP A 160 6.24 -12.05 46.99
C ASP A 160 7.04 -10.75 47.21
N ASP A 161 8.04 -10.47 46.38
CA ASP A 161 8.61 -9.14 46.25
C ASP A 161 7.62 -8.28 45.43
N ALA A 162 6.57 -7.88 46.16
CA ALA A 162 5.66 -6.81 45.83
C ALA A 162 6.45 -5.50 45.71
N HIS A 163 6.98 -5.23 44.53
CA HIS A 163 7.24 -3.86 44.11
C HIS A 163 5.93 -3.26 43.59
N ASP A 164 5.26 -2.56 44.50
CA ASP A 164 4.22 -1.55 44.25
C ASP A 164 4.69 -0.61 43.14
N HIS A 165 4.08 -0.74 41.96
CA HIS A 165 4.04 0.31 40.96
C HIS A 165 2.58 0.48 40.53
N ASP A 166 1.94 1.47 41.16
CA ASP A 166 0.79 2.27 40.71
C ASP A 166 -0.26 1.53 39.86
N ALA A 167 -1.20 0.87 40.56
CA ALA A 167 -2.52 0.58 40.03
C ALA A 167 -3.32 1.90 39.93
N HIS A 168 -3.56 2.35 38.70
CA HIS A 168 -4.60 3.34 38.41
C HIS A 168 -5.90 2.60 38.11
N ASP A 169 -6.79 2.58 39.10
CA ASP A 169 -8.17 2.13 38.97
C ASP A 169 -8.92 3.01 37.96
N HIS A 170 -9.42 2.39 36.89
CA HIS A 170 -10.49 2.94 36.06
C HIS A 170 -11.70 2.01 36.17
N GLU A 171 -12.53 2.22 37.20
CA GLU A 171 -13.92 1.75 37.18
C GLU A 171 -14.77 2.72 36.33
N GLY A 172 -15.58 2.17 35.42
CA GLY A 172 -16.80 2.84 34.99
C GLY A 172 -17.27 2.58 33.56
N HIS A 173 -18.39 1.85 33.46
CA HIS A 173 -19.37 1.81 32.37
C HIS A 173 -18.96 1.03 31.10
N SER A 174 -19.78 0.18 30.47
CA SER A 174 -21.24 0.18 30.36
C SER A 174 -21.74 -1.18 29.84
N ASP A 175 -22.89 -1.62 30.36
CA ASP A 175 -23.78 -2.61 29.77
C ASP A 175 -24.22 -2.17 28.37
N HIS A 176 -24.10 -3.04 27.35
CA HIS A 176 -24.95 -2.98 26.17
C HIS A 176 -25.25 -4.38 25.63
N ASP A 177 -26.52 -4.77 25.82
CA ASP A 177 -27.21 -5.88 25.18
C ASP A 177 -27.13 -5.78 23.64
N HIS A 178 -26.77 -6.87 22.97
CA HIS A 178 -27.11 -7.08 21.56
C HIS A 178 -27.85 -8.41 21.39
N ALA A 179 -29.08 -8.26 20.90
CA ALA A 179 -30.03 -9.30 20.60
C ALA A 179 -29.72 -10.01 19.28
N ASP A 180 -30.11 -11.28 19.27
CA ASP A 180 -30.18 -12.23 18.17
C ASP A 180 -30.75 -11.66 16.86
N HIS A 181 -30.18 -12.09 15.74
CA HIS A 181 -30.93 -12.20 14.49
C HIS A 181 -30.55 -13.47 13.72
N ASP A 182 -31.61 -14.20 13.41
CA ASP A 182 -31.69 -15.51 12.76
C ASP A 182 -31.19 -15.53 11.31
N ASP A 183 -30.54 -16.64 10.97
CA ASP A 183 -30.28 -17.10 9.61
C ASP A 183 -31.55 -17.76 9.01
N GLU A 184 -31.93 -17.38 7.78
CA GLU A 184 -32.78 -18.20 6.92
C GLU A 184 -32.23 -18.34 5.50
N GLU A 185 -32.48 -19.54 4.99
CA GLU A 185 -32.00 -20.23 3.79
C GLU A 185 -32.44 -19.64 2.43
N HIS A 186 -31.88 -20.25 1.37
CA HIS A 186 -32.39 -20.45 -0.02
C HIS A 186 -31.45 -19.87 -1.10
N ALA A 187 -31.20 -20.48 -2.25
CA ALA A 187 -31.50 -21.80 -2.83
C ALA A 187 -30.68 -21.90 -4.14
N ASP A 188 -30.58 -23.13 -4.64
CA ASP A 188 -29.96 -23.59 -5.88
C ASP A 188 -30.22 -22.74 -7.14
N HIS A 189 -29.25 -22.71 -8.07
CA HIS A 189 -29.53 -22.76 -9.51
C HIS A 189 -28.37 -23.33 -10.34
N ASP A 190 -28.65 -24.46 -10.99
CA ASP A 190 -27.96 -25.02 -12.16
C ASP A 190 -28.04 -24.07 -13.38
N HIS A 191 -27.01 -24.05 -14.24
CA HIS A 191 -27.13 -24.33 -15.69
C HIS A 191 -25.80 -24.17 -16.47
N ASP A 192 -25.47 -25.25 -17.19
CA ASP A 192 -25.03 -25.39 -18.59
C ASP A 192 -23.78 -24.66 -19.16
N ASP A 193 -22.70 -25.46 -19.27
CA ASP A 193 -22.04 -25.90 -20.53
C ASP A 193 -22.27 -25.07 -21.81
N HIS A 194 -21.18 -24.54 -22.41
CA HIS A 194 -20.98 -24.52 -23.88
C HIS A 194 -19.56 -24.08 -24.32
N THR A 195 -18.82 -25.07 -24.87
CA THR A 195 -18.06 -25.10 -26.14
C THR A 195 -16.93 -24.10 -26.47
N ASP A 196 -15.75 -24.70 -26.68
CA ASP A 196 -14.60 -24.29 -27.50
C ASP A 196 -14.97 -23.72 -28.89
N GLU A 197 -14.20 -22.73 -29.37
CA GLU A 197 -13.61 -22.72 -30.73
C GLU A 197 -12.42 -21.70 -30.85
N PRO A 198 -11.45 -21.91 -31.78
CA PRO A 198 -10.13 -21.30 -31.71
C PRO A 198 -9.75 -20.31 -32.84
N ALA A 199 -8.63 -19.61 -32.60
CA ALA A 199 -7.62 -19.09 -33.53
C ALA A 199 -7.80 -17.72 -34.23
N ALA A 200 -6.72 -16.90 -34.23
CA ALA A 200 -6.13 -16.33 -35.46
C ALA A 200 -4.76 -15.65 -35.19
N ASP A 201 -3.75 -16.12 -35.92
CA ASP A 201 -2.44 -15.51 -36.15
C ASP A 201 -2.55 -14.14 -36.84
N MET A 202 -1.73 -13.17 -36.44
CA MET A 202 -1.52 -11.90 -37.16
C MET A 202 -0.01 -11.64 -37.33
N PRO A 203 0.47 -11.32 -38.54
CA PRO A 203 1.89 -11.11 -38.83
C PRO A 203 2.33 -9.67 -38.50
N ALA A 204 3.50 -9.54 -37.88
CA ALA A 204 4.18 -8.26 -37.69
C ALA A 204 4.89 -7.84 -39.00
N ASP A 205 4.48 -6.71 -39.56
CA ASP A 205 5.22 -6.02 -40.63
C ASP A 205 6.06 -4.90 -40.01
N ASN A 206 7.37 -4.96 -40.27
CA ASN A 206 8.40 -4.17 -39.62
C ASN A 206 9.13 -3.36 -40.69
N THR A 207 8.63 -2.16 -40.98
CA THR A 207 9.32 -1.21 -41.86
C THR A 207 9.51 0.12 -41.13
N GLY A 208 10.56 0.19 -40.32
CA GLY A 208 11.02 1.40 -39.64
C GLY A 208 11.52 2.46 -40.63
N ALA A 209 10.73 3.50 -40.82
CA ALA A 209 11.19 4.78 -41.33
C ALA A 209 11.43 5.71 -40.14
N ALA A 210 12.68 6.07 -39.88
CA ALA A 210 13.06 6.97 -38.80
C ALA A 210 12.48 8.38 -39.04
N LEU A 211 11.61 8.84 -38.14
CA LEU A 211 11.13 10.22 -38.12
C LEU A 211 12.23 11.15 -37.59
N PRO A 212 12.39 12.36 -38.16
CA PRO A 212 13.34 13.34 -37.64
C PRO A 212 12.92 13.85 -36.24
N PRO A 213 13.87 14.15 -35.34
CA PRO A 213 13.57 14.64 -34.01
C PRO A 213 12.86 16.02 -34.07
N PRO A 214 11.79 16.24 -33.31
CA PRO A 214 11.05 17.50 -33.33
C PRO A 214 11.88 18.62 -32.69
N SER A 215 12.27 19.62 -33.49
CA SER A 215 13.07 20.78 -33.05
C SER A 215 12.23 22.00 -32.65
N GLY A 216 11.04 21.80 -32.07
CA GLY A 216 10.15 22.87 -31.64
C GLY A 216 10.28 23.18 -30.15
N ARG A 217 10.32 24.46 -29.76
CA ARG A 217 10.10 24.85 -28.35
C ARG A 217 8.67 24.45 -27.97
N PHE A 218 8.57 23.41 -27.14
CA PHE A 218 7.31 22.90 -26.61
C PHE A 218 6.56 23.98 -25.82
N ARG A 219 5.28 24.13 -26.13
CA ARG A 219 4.33 24.82 -25.26
C ARG A 219 3.30 23.78 -24.87
N LEU A 220 3.30 23.39 -23.59
CA LEU A 220 2.12 22.82 -22.96
C LEU A 220 1.04 23.90 -23.05
N ALA A 221 0.25 23.87 -24.11
CA ALA A 221 -0.85 24.79 -24.28
C ALA A 221 -1.99 24.29 -23.41
N SER A 222 -1.85 24.42 -22.09
CA SER A 222 -2.99 24.38 -21.18
C SER A 222 -3.92 25.54 -21.56
N LEU A 223 -4.81 25.27 -22.52
CA LEU A 223 -5.81 26.21 -23.04
C LEU A 223 -7.10 26.15 -22.21
N HIS A 224 -7.13 25.38 -21.13
CA HIS A 224 -8.30 25.25 -20.28
C HIS A 224 -8.06 25.83 -18.87
N LYS A 225 -8.71 26.99 -18.68
CA LYS A 225 -9.07 27.72 -17.45
C LYS A 225 -8.10 27.75 -16.28
N THR A 226 -7.74 28.98 -15.93
CA THR A 226 -7.13 29.50 -14.69
C THR A 226 -8.00 29.26 -13.45
N GLY A 227 -8.38 28.01 -13.17
CA GLY A 227 -9.16 27.63 -11.99
C GLY A 227 -8.38 26.67 -11.10
N ARG A 228 -8.68 26.71 -9.80
CA ARG A 228 -8.20 25.72 -8.83
C ARG A 228 -8.50 24.28 -9.30
N ALA A 229 -7.62 23.35 -8.97
CA ALA A 229 -7.82 21.92 -9.13
C ALA A 229 -8.60 21.38 -7.92
N PRO A 230 -9.76 20.72 -8.09
CA PRO A 230 -10.46 20.11 -6.96
C PRO A 230 -9.68 18.93 -6.39
N ILE A 231 -9.85 18.71 -5.09
CA ILE A 231 -9.27 17.60 -4.34
C ILE A 231 -10.39 16.61 -4.03
N GLY A 232 -10.37 15.45 -4.69
CA GLY A 232 -11.32 14.36 -4.45
C GLY A 232 -10.80 13.32 -3.46
N PRO A 233 -11.68 12.60 -2.77
CA PRO A 233 -11.33 11.40 -2.02
C PRO A 233 -11.10 10.19 -2.94
N THR A 234 -10.43 9.18 -2.40
CA THR A 234 -10.20 7.89 -3.05
C THR A 234 -10.95 6.78 -2.31
N VAL A 235 -11.52 5.83 -3.05
CA VAL A 235 -12.14 4.63 -2.51
C VAL A 235 -11.34 3.42 -2.96
N MET A 236 -10.79 2.72 -1.98
CA MET A 236 -9.92 1.58 -2.19
C MET A 236 -10.73 0.30 -2.43
N MET A 237 -10.30 -0.53 -3.38
CA MET A 237 -10.99 -1.75 -3.78
C MET A 237 -9.97 -2.86 -4.07
N TYR A 238 -9.32 -3.37 -3.03
CA TYR A 238 -8.15 -4.27 -3.13
C TYR A 238 -8.36 -5.69 -2.61
N ASP A 239 -9.33 -5.92 -1.74
CA ASP A 239 -9.66 -7.23 -1.19
C ASP A 239 -11.17 -7.47 -1.27
N ALA A 240 -11.60 -8.68 -0.92
CA ALA A 240 -13.01 -9.06 -0.92
C ALA A 240 -13.88 -8.04 -0.15
N THR A 241 -13.46 -7.68 1.06
CA THR A 241 -14.21 -6.77 1.95
C THR A 241 -14.32 -5.37 1.37
N SER A 242 -13.23 -4.82 0.82
CA SER A 242 -13.24 -3.48 0.25
C SER A 242 -14.01 -3.41 -1.07
N LEU A 243 -14.08 -4.49 -1.86
CA LEU A 243 -14.98 -4.57 -3.02
C LEU A 243 -16.45 -4.46 -2.59
N ASP A 244 -16.85 -5.17 -1.54
CA ASP A 244 -18.24 -5.20 -1.07
C ASP A 244 -18.66 -3.90 -0.38
N THR A 245 -17.75 -3.27 0.36
CA THR A 245 -18.00 -2.02 1.09
C THR A 245 -17.76 -0.75 0.27
N ALA A 246 -17.22 -0.85 -0.94
CA ALA A 246 -16.94 0.30 -1.81
C ALA A 246 -18.14 1.26 -2.00
N PRO A 247 -19.39 0.82 -2.22
CA PRO A 247 -20.53 1.74 -2.33
C PRO A 247 -20.77 2.60 -1.08
N GLU A 248 -20.48 2.06 0.11
CA GLU A 248 -20.57 2.83 1.35
C GLU A 248 -19.50 3.92 1.40
N HIS A 249 -18.25 3.57 1.08
CA HIS A 249 -17.15 4.54 1.02
C HIS A 249 -17.38 5.62 -0.04
N VAL A 250 -17.95 5.26 -1.20
CA VAL A 250 -18.39 6.22 -2.23
C VAL A 250 -19.46 7.18 -1.68
N SER A 251 -20.36 6.69 -0.82
CA SER A 251 -21.37 7.53 -0.19
C SER A 251 -20.75 8.56 0.75
N ARG A 252 -19.76 8.15 1.56
CA ARG A 252 -19.00 9.07 2.42
C ARG A 252 -18.21 10.09 1.61
N ALA A 253 -17.56 9.64 0.53
CA ALA A 253 -16.88 10.51 -0.44
C ALA A 253 -17.83 11.57 -1.04
N ALA A 254 -19.06 11.19 -1.36
CA ALA A 254 -20.05 12.13 -1.87
C ALA A 254 -20.43 13.22 -0.86
N ASP A 255 -20.54 12.86 0.41
CA ASP A 255 -20.85 13.81 1.48
C ASP A 255 -19.72 14.82 1.69
N LEU A 256 -18.46 14.37 1.60
CA LEU A 256 -17.29 15.25 1.63
C LEU A 256 -17.25 16.22 0.44
N MET A 257 -17.68 15.79 -0.74
CA MET A 257 -17.70 16.62 -1.94
C MET A 257 -18.96 17.49 -2.08
N ALA A 258 -19.87 17.49 -1.10
CA ALA A 258 -21.16 18.17 -1.19
C ALA A 258 -21.04 19.71 -1.35
N SER A 259 -19.99 20.31 -0.80
CA SER A 259 -19.70 21.75 -0.89
C SER A 259 -19.11 22.18 -2.24
N ALA A 260 -18.51 21.25 -2.99
CA ALA A 260 -17.90 21.54 -4.28
C ALA A 260 -18.97 21.85 -5.35
N PRO A 261 -18.68 22.70 -6.35
CA PRO A 261 -19.49 22.83 -7.56
C PRO A 261 -19.71 21.46 -8.22
N SER A 262 -20.86 21.22 -8.85
CA SER A 262 -21.17 19.90 -9.44
C SER A 262 -20.12 19.42 -10.45
N ALA A 263 -19.54 20.34 -11.23
CA ALA A 263 -18.46 20.06 -12.16
C ALA A 263 -17.11 19.73 -11.49
N ASP A 264 -16.99 19.84 -10.17
CA ASP A 264 -15.76 19.58 -9.42
C ASP A 264 -15.92 18.40 -8.47
N ARG A 265 -17.10 17.76 -8.43
CA ARG A 265 -17.39 16.61 -7.60
C ARG A 265 -16.84 15.34 -8.23
N TRP A 266 -15.64 14.96 -7.82
CA TRP A 266 -14.98 13.74 -8.27
C TRP A 266 -14.76 12.77 -7.10
N VAL A 267 -14.83 11.48 -7.39
CA VAL A 267 -14.28 10.41 -6.56
C VAL A 267 -13.36 9.56 -7.42
N GLN A 268 -12.25 9.10 -6.85
CA GLN A 268 -11.43 8.07 -7.48
C GLN A 268 -11.74 6.70 -6.88
N LEU A 269 -11.81 5.68 -7.73
CA LEU A 269 -11.83 4.29 -7.31
C LEU A 269 -10.48 3.65 -7.66
N VAL A 270 -9.93 2.86 -6.75
CA VAL A 270 -8.66 2.13 -6.93
C VAL A 270 -8.93 0.63 -6.96
N PRO A 271 -9.44 0.11 -8.10
CA PRO A 271 -9.63 -1.32 -8.30
C PRO A 271 -8.27 -2.00 -8.41
N THR A 272 -8.01 -3.01 -7.58
CA THR A 272 -6.71 -3.65 -7.51
C THR A 272 -6.80 -5.13 -7.85
N LEU A 273 -6.07 -5.53 -8.90
CA LEU A 273 -5.75 -6.93 -9.14
C LEU A 273 -4.47 -7.28 -8.37
N HIS A 274 -4.38 -8.49 -7.83
CA HIS A 274 -3.18 -8.95 -7.15
C HIS A 274 -2.37 -9.89 -8.05
N ALA A 275 -1.04 -9.86 -7.91
CA ALA A 275 -0.11 -10.69 -8.64
C ALA A 275 0.83 -11.45 -7.69
N ARG A 276 0.91 -12.77 -7.87
CA ARG A 276 2.04 -13.54 -7.34
C ARG A 276 3.21 -13.42 -8.30
N LEU A 277 4.38 -13.08 -7.77
CA LEU A 277 5.58 -12.80 -8.57
C LEU A 277 6.57 -13.95 -8.52
N LYS A 278 7.34 -14.09 -9.61
CA LYS A 278 8.55 -14.90 -9.66
C LYS A 278 9.76 -14.08 -9.19
N PRO A 279 10.91 -14.72 -8.86
CA PRO A 279 12.13 -14.01 -8.46
C PRO A 279 12.65 -13.00 -9.48
N ASP A 280 12.29 -13.13 -10.76
CA ASP A 280 12.67 -12.19 -11.82
C ASP A 280 11.64 -11.07 -12.06
N LEU A 281 10.66 -10.92 -11.15
CA LEU A 281 9.56 -9.95 -11.18
C LEU A 281 8.60 -10.13 -12.37
N THR A 282 8.62 -11.29 -13.03
CA THR A 282 7.53 -11.69 -13.92
C THR A 282 6.36 -12.24 -13.11
N ILE A 283 5.16 -12.14 -13.68
CA ILE A 283 3.94 -12.60 -13.03
C ILE A 283 3.81 -14.12 -13.16
N ASP A 284 3.58 -14.78 -12.03
CA ASP A 284 3.26 -16.21 -11.96
C ASP A 284 1.75 -16.45 -12.07
N ALA A 285 0.97 -15.71 -11.31
CA ALA A 285 -0.49 -15.81 -11.29
C ALA A 285 -1.12 -14.46 -10.92
N TYR A 286 -2.30 -14.20 -11.48
CA TYR A 286 -3.20 -13.14 -11.04
C TYR A 286 -4.17 -13.66 -9.99
N GLY A 287 -4.78 -12.77 -9.21
CA GLY A 287 -5.80 -13.14 -8.23
C GLY A 287 -6.26 -11.97 -7.37
N LEU A 288 -6.80 -12.31 -6.20
CA LEU A 288 -7.34 -11.36 -5.23
C LEU A 288 -6.75 -11.66 -3.84
N GLN A 289 -6.42 -10.61 -3.09
CA GLN A 289 -6.07 -10.73 -1.69
C GLN A 289 -7.30 -11.09 -0.85
N GLY A 290 -7.16 -12.02 0.09
CA GLY A 290 -8.25 -12.42 0.97
C GLY A 290 -8.64 -11.33 1.95
N SER A 291 -7.68 -10.92 2.79
CA SER A 291 -7.82 -9.85 3.78
C SER A 291 -6.52 -9.08 3.92
N ARG A 292 -6.60 -7.75 3.92
CA ARG A 292 -5.45 -6.89 4.19
C ARG A 292 -4.81 -7.12 5.56
N GLY A 293 -5.62 -7.53 6.55
CA GLY A 293 -5.13 -7.78 7.91
C GLY A 293 -4.36 -9.09 8.06
N ALA A 294 -4.52 -10.02 7.12
CA ALA A 294 -3.82 -11.29 7.14
C ALA A 294 -2.38 -11.13 6.63
N SER A 295 -1.48 -12.00 7.10
CA SER A 295 -0.08 -11.96 6.69
C SER A 295 0.07 -12.07 5.17
N TRP A 296 0.97 -11.27 4.62
CA TRP A 296 1.37 -11.36 3.21
C TRP A 296 2.15 -12.65 2.92
N THR A 297 2.74 -13.31 3.91
CA THR A 297 3.42 -14.59 3.70
C THR A 297 2.46 -15.77 3.71
N SER A 298 1.22 -15.57 4.18
CA SER A 298 0.21 -16.63 4.24
C SER A 298 -0.25 -17.02 2.82
N PRO A 299 -0.10 -18.30 2.42
CA PRO A 299 -0.58 -18.77 1.13
C PRO A 299 -2.11 -18.67 1.00
N ASP A 300 -2.84 -18.67 2.11
CA ASP A 300 -4.30 -18.57 2.14
C ASP A 300 -4.79 -17.13 1.95
N ASN A 301 -3.91 -16.13 2.09
CA ASN A 301 -4.25 -14.72 1.86
C ASN A 301 -4.25 -14.32 0.37
N PHE A 302 -4.06 -15.27 -0.55
CA PHE A 302 -4.13 -15.04 -1.99
C PHE A 302 -4.98 -16.10 -2.68
N THR A 303 -6.10 -15.66 -3.25
CA THR A 303 -6.92 -16.51 -4.12
C THR A 303 -6.51 -16.30 -5.57
N VAL A 304 -5.93 -17.33 -6.19
CA VAL A 304 -5.60 -17.32 -7.62
C VAL A 304 -6.87 -17.10 -8.44
N ALA A 305 -6.76 -16.24 -9.46
CA ALA A 305 -7.85 -15.93 -10.37
C ALA A 305 -8.39 -17.20 -11.06
N THR A 306 -9.70 -17.35 -10.98
CA THR A 306 -10.54 -18.28 -11.73
C THR A 306 -11.36 -17.50 -12.76
N ASP A 307 -12.09 -18.20 -13.63
CA ASP A 307 -12.85 -17.58 -14.72
C ASP A 307 -13.94 -16.61 -14.22
N ASP A 308 -14.44 -16.79 -12.99
CA ASP A 308 -15.46 -15.94 -12.37
C ASP A 308 -14.90 -14.63 -11.75
N LEU A 309 -13.58 -14.48 -11.58
CA LEU A 309 -13.01 -13.29 -10.94
C LEU A 309 -13.34 -12.01 -11.72
N ALA A 310 -13.31 -12.08 -13.05
CA ALA A 310 -13.67 -10.95 -13.91
C ALA A 310 -15.14 -10.52 -13.73
N ASP A 311 -16.04 -11.49 -13.56
CA ASP A 311 -17.46 -11.24 -13.32
C ASP A 311 -17.68 -10.60 -11.94
N ARG A 312 -17.03 -11.14 -10.90
CA ARG A 312 -17.06 -10.56 -9.55
C ARG A 312 -16.57 -9.12 -9.54
N PHE A 313 -15.46 -8.84 -10.21
CA PHE A 313 -14.93 -7.49 -10.35
C PHE A 313 -15.90 -6.57 -11.10
N ARG A 314 -16.45 -6.99 -12.24
CA ARG A 314 -17.44 -6.21 -12.99
C ARG A 314 -18.61 -5.82 -12.09
N ASP A 315 -19.16 -6.76 -11.34
CA ASP A 315 -20.33 -6.52 -10.50
C ASP A 315 -20.01 -5.56 -9.33
N ALA A 316 -18.86 -5.73 -8.67
CA ALA A 316 -18.41 -4.83 -7.62
C ALA A 316 -18.15 -3.41 -8.16
N PHE A 317 -17.49 -3.29 -9.31
CA PHE A 317 -17.22 -2.01 -9.96
C PHE A 317 -18.52 -1.31 -10.38
N ALA A 318 -19.49 -2.03 -10.94
CA ALA A 318 -20.78 -1.47 -11.31
C ALA A 318 -21.53 -0.94 -10.07
N LYS A 319 -21.51 -1.67 -8.95
CA LYS A 319 -22.12 -1.19 -7.69
C LYS A 319 -21.50 0.12 -7.20
N ALA A 320 -20.17 0.19 -7.18
CA ALA A 320 -19.45 1.38 -6.72
C ALA A 320 -19.64 2.59 -7.67
N ILE A 321 -19.47 2.37 -8.99
CA ILE A 321 -19.68 3.40 -10.01
C ILE A 321 -21.13 3.88 -10.01
N GLY A 322 -22.10 2.97 -9.98
CA GLY A 322 -23.51 3.29 -9.93
C GLY A 322 -23.87 4.13 -8.70
N GLN A 323 -23.24 3.84 -7.56
CA GLN A 323 -23.39 4.68 -6.37
C GLN A 323 -22.82 6.08 -6.57
N ALA A 324 -21.63 6.22 -7.18
CA ALA A 324 -21.04 7.52 -7.47
C ALA A 324 -21.93 8.35 -8.41
N VAL A 325 -22.42 7.72 -9.48
CA VAL A 325 -23.35 8.32 -10.45
C VAL A 325 -24.63 8.79 -9.76
N ARG A 326 -25.29 7.94 -8.95
CA ARG A 326 -26.51 8.29 -8.20
C ARG A 326 -26.30 9.46 -7.25
N ARG A 327 -25.09 9.59 -6.71
CA ARG A 327 -24.71 10.68 -5.79
C ARG A 327 -24.20 11.93 -6.52
N GLY A 328 -24.25 11.95 -7.85
CA GLY A 328 -23.87 13.12 -8.66
C GLY A 328 -22.36 13.37 -8.70
N LEU A 329 -21.56 12.32 -8.55
CA LEU A 329 -20.11 12.37 -8.68
C LEU A 329 -19.68 12.00 -10.09
N HIS A 330 -18.58 12.61 -10.54
CA HIS A 330 -17.74 12.11 -11.61
C HIS A 330 -16.77 11.07 -11.07
N VAL A 331 -16.29 10.17 -11.94
CA VAL A 331 -15.51 9.01 -11.53
C VAL A 331 -14.15 9.01 -12.21
N SER A 332 -13.10 8.88 -11.41
CA SER A 332 -11.75 8.55 -11.85
C SER A 332 -11.46 7.09 -11.48
N LEU A 333 -10.91 6.31 -12.39
CA LEU A 333 -10.56 4.90 -12.16
C LEU A 333 -9.05 4.77 -12.27
N LEU A 334 -8.43 4.26 -11.21
CA LEU A 334 -6.99 4.07 -11.09
C LEU A 334 -6.68 2.59 -10.83
N PRO A 335 -6.58 1.76 -11.88
CA PRO A 335 -6.40 0.32 -11.69
C PRO A 335 -4.99 -0.02 -11.26
N HIS A 336 -4.89 -0.78 -10.17
CA HIS A 336 -3.64 -1.21 -9.56
C HIS A 336 -3.35 -2.68 -9.83
N LEU A 337 -2.06 -3.02 -9.82
CA LEU A 337 -1.57 -4.38 -9.77
C LEU A 337 -0.65 -4.51 -8.56
N ASP A 338 -1.13 -5.07 -7.46
CA ASP A 338 -0.36 -5.19 -6.21
C ASP A 338 0.25 -6.57 -6.03
N PRO A 339 1.33 -6.71 -5.25
CA PRO A 339 1.87 -8.01 -4.92
C PRO A 339 0.87 -8.74 -4.04
N ALA A 340 0.64 -10.02 -4.30
CA ALA A 340 -0.29 -10.85 -3.54
C ALA A 340 0.34 -11.51 -2.30
N GLY A 341 1.43 -10.96 -1.81
CA GLY A 341 2.26 -11.66 -0.84
C GLY A 341 3.05 -12.83 -1.42
N GLY A 342 3.68 -13.61 -0.55
CA GLY A 342 4.66 -14.65 -0.89
C GLY A 342 6.11 -14.18 -0.81
N ARG A 343 7.03 -14.97 -1.38
CA ARG A 343 8.50 -14.76 -1.25
C ARG A 343 9.01 -13.47 -1.87
N VAL A 344 8.28 -12.89 -2.81
CA VAL A 344 8.67 -11.69 -3.55
C VAL A 344 7.54 -10.68 -3.38
N ASN A 345 7.76 -9.71 -2.50
CA ASN A 345 6.86 -8.61 -2.25
C ASN A 345 7.52 -7.33 -2.73
N GLU A 346 7.32 -7.01 -4.00
CA GLU A 346 7.97 -5.89 -4.66
C GLU A 346 6.94 -4.90 -5.18
N TRP A 347 7.36 -3.65 -5.33
CA TRP A 347 6.51 -2.59 -5.81
C TRP A 347 6.16 -2.77 -7.29
N ARG A 348 4.88 -2.54 -7.63
CA ARG A 348 4.27 -2.76 -8.95
C ARG A 348 5.00 -2.11 -10.12
N ASN A 349 5.70 -1.01 -9.86
CA ASN A 349 6.48 -0.28 -10.86
C ASN A 349 7.62 -1.12 -11.46
N LEU A 350 8.01 -2.19 -10.78
CA LEU A 350 9.12 -3.06 -11.17
C LEU A 350 8.69 -4.30 -11.95
N TYR A 351 7.37 -4.54 -12.10
CA TYR A 351 6.85 -5.78 -12.67
C TYR A 351 7.12 -5.88 -14.16
N ARG A 352 7.40 -7.11 -14.61
CA ARG A 352 7.66 -7.47 -16.01
C ARG A 352 6.49 -8.27 -16.57
N PHE A 353 5.59 -7.59 -17.27
CA PHE A 353 4.45 -8.25 -17.90
C PHE A 353 3.95 -7.45 -19.11
N THR A 354 3.21 -8.11 -20.00
CA THR A 354 2.50 -7.44 -21.10
C THR A 354 1.02 -7.43 -20.74
N PRO A 355 0.30 -6.28 -20.79
CA PRO A 355 -1.05 -6.16 -20.22
C PRO A 355 -2.08 -7.11 -20.85
N SER A 356 -1.90 -7.47 -22.13
CA SER A 356 -2.81 -8.37 -22.85
C SER A 356 -2.38 -9.84 -22.83
N LYS A 357 -1.22 -10.18 -22.25
CA LYS A 357 -0.73 -11.57 -22.21
C LYS A 357 -1.47 -12.37 -21.15
N THR A 358 -2.09 -13.48 -21.55
CA THR A 358 -2.79 -14.39 -20.64
C THR A 358 -1.83 -15.15 -19.73
N ILE A 359 -2.16 -15.20 -18.44
CA ILE A 359 -1.49 -15.94 -17.37
C ILE A 359 -2.60 -16.57 -16.49
N GLY A 360 -2.74 -17.89 -16.52
CA GLY A 360 -3.86 -18.57 -15.84
C GLY A 360 -5.20 -18.23 -16.51
N ALA A 361 -6.19 -17.82 -15.71
CA ALA A 361 -7.55 -17.52 -16.16
C ALA A 361 -7.68 -16.26 -17.05
N GLY A 362 -6.64 -15.41 -17.15
CA GLY A 362 -6.75 -14.19 -17.93
C GLY A 362 -5.48 -13.35 -18.02
N SER A 363 -5.61 -12.14 -18.55
CA SER A 363 -4.58 -11.11 -18.58
C SER A 363 -4.99 -9.94 -17.69
N TYR A 364 -4.06 -9.03 -17.40
CA TYR A 364 -4.41 -7.76 -16.73
C TYR A 364 -5.53 -7.02 -17.47
N GLU A 365 -5.50 -7.01 -18.82
CA GLU A 365 -6.56 -6.43 -19.63
C GLU A 365 -7.91 -7.14 -19.44
N SER A 366 -7.94 -8.48 -19.49
CA SER A 366 -9.21 -9.22 -19.41
C SER A 366 -9.78 -9.31 -18.00
N LEU A 367 -8.92 -9.35 -16.97
CA LEU A 367 -9.35 -9.49 -15.57
C LEU A 367 -9.65 -8.16 -14.91
N LEU A 368 -9.03 -7.04 -15.34
CA LEU A 368 -9.23 -5.75 -14.66
C LEU A 368 -9.79 -4.67 -15.59
N ILE A 369 -9.14 -4.41 -16.73
CA ILE A 369 -9.52 -3.29 -17.60
C ILE A 369 -10.88 -3.51 -18.28
N LYS A 370 -11.16 -4.72 -18.79
CA LYS A 370 -12.45 -5.02 -19.43
C LYS A 370 -13.62 -4.95 -18.44
N PRO A 371 -13.57 -5.56 -17.24
CA PRO A 371 -14.62 -5.39 -16.22
C PRO A 371 -14.90 -3.93 -15.85
N LEU A 372 -13.87 -3.08 -15.79
CA LEU A 372 -14.06 -1.64 -15.56
C LEU A 372 -14.79 -0.96 -16.72
N ALA A 373 -14.42 -1.25 -17.96
CA ALA A 373 -15.11 -0.71 -19.13
C ALA A 373 -16.57 -1.17 -19.20
N ASP A 374 -16.85 -2.44 -18.84
CA ASP A 374 -18.21 -2.98 -18.73
C ASP A 374 -19.03 -2.22 -17.68
N ALA A 375 -18.44 -2.01 -16.49
CA ALA A 375 -19.09 -1.29 -15.40
C ALA A 375 -19.36 0.20 -15.74
N ILE A 376 -18.45 0.86 -16.46
CA ILE A 376 -18.67 2.22 -16.98
C ILE A 376 -19.87 2.23 -17.94
N GLU A 377 -19.95 1.31 -18.90
CA GLU A 377 -21.06 1.27 -19.86
C GLU A 377 -22.41 0.98 -19.22
N ALA A 378 -22.42 0.14 -18.18
CA ALA A 378 -23.62 -0.15 -17.40
C ALA A 378 -24.16 1.13 -16.73
N GLU A 379 -23.30 1.85 -16.02
CA GLU A 379 -23.70 2.90 -15.08
C GLU A 379 -23.60 4.33 -15.62
N ALA A 380 -22.87 4.57 -16.72
CA ALA A 380 -22.68 5.91 -17.25
C ALA A 380 -23.99 6.61 -17.61
N THR A 381 -24.04 7.92 -17.37
CA THR A 381 -25.11 8.82 -17.83
C THR A 381 -24.51 9.88 -18.75
N SER A 382 -25.35 10.66 -19.45
CA SER A 382 -24.88 11.76 -20.30
C SER A 382 -24.15 12.86 -19.52
N ASP A 383 -24.38 12.95 -18.22
CA ASP A 383 -23.94 14.05 -17.37
C ASP A 383 -22.73 13.65 -16.50
N THR A 384 -22.44 12.35 -16.40
CA THR A 384 -21.30 11.83 -15.66
C THR A 384 -20.05 11.82 -16.55
N ARG A 385 -18.95 12.38 -16.04
CA ARG A 385 -17.62 12.29 -16.65
C ARG A 385 -16.83 11.15 -16.02
N PHE A 386 -16.00 10.54 -16.85
CA PHE A 386 -15.17 9.40 -16.50
C PHE A 386 -13.74 9.61 -16.98
N ASP A 387 -12.80 9.34 -16.08
CA ASP A 387 -11.38 9.19 -16.40
C ASP A 387 -10.99 7.74 -16.10
N LEU A 388 -10.47 7.00 -17.10
CA LEU A 388 -9.98 5.63 -16.95
C LEU A 388 -8.47 5.61 -17.20
N ALA A 389 -7.69 5.41 -16.14
CA ALA A 389 -6.28 5.11 -16.29
C ALA A 389 -6.11 3.63 -16.70
N LEU A 390 -5.13 3.34 -17.56
CA LEU A 390 -4.77 1.95 -17.88
C LEU A 390 -3.75 1.36 -16.90
N SER A 391 -3.16 2.21 -16.05
CA SER A 391 -2.21 1.81 -15.01
C SER A 391 -2.19 2.79 -13.87
N GLY A 392 -2.03 2.32 -12.64
CA GLY A 392 -1.43 3.05 -11.51
C GLY A 392 -0.02 2.52 -11.25
N GLU A 393 0.98 3.40 -11.33
CA GLU A 393 2.41 3.15 -11.05
C GLU A 393 3.06 1.89 -11.68
N MET A 394 2.57 1.39 -12.83
CA MET A 394 3.14 0.21 -13.50
C MET A 394 4.12 0.60 -14.63
N GLY A 395 5.08 1.44 -14.29
CA GLY A 395 6.01 2.06 -15.23
C GLY A 395 6.77 1.07 -16.10
N ARG A 396 7.46 0.09 -15.50
CA ARG A 396 8.27 -0.86 -16.27
C ARG A 396 7.48 -1.57 -17.37
N SER A 397 6.29 -2.08 -17.05
CA SER A 397 5.40 -2.73 -18.03
C SER A 397 5.01 -1.77 -19.16
N LEU A 398 4.62 -0.54 -18.81
CA LEU A 398 4.18 0.47 -19.76
C LEU A 398 5.30 0.87 -20.74
N PHE A 399 6.50 1.13 -20.24
CA PHE A 399 7.63 1.56 -21.07
C PHE A 399 8.29 0.39 -21.84
N GLN A 400 8.17 -0.85 -21.38
CA GLN A 400 8.62 -2.04 -22.12
C GLN A 400 7.59 -2.51 -23.18
N HIS A 401 6.31 -2.18 -23.01
CA HIS A 401 5.23 -2.63 -23.90
C HIS A 401 4.27 -1.52 -24.34
N PRO A 402 4.75 -0.34 -24.80
CA PRO A 402 3.89 0.81 -25.11
C PRO A 402 2.84 0.51 -26.20
N GLN A 403 3.18 -0.31 -27.21
CA GLN A 403 2.23 -0.70 -28.26
C GLN A 403 1.07 -1.56 -27.74
N ALA A 404 1.28 -2.38 -26.71
CA ALA A 404 0.21 -3.18 -26.12
C ALA A 404 -0.80 -2.28 -25.39
N TYR A 405 -0.31 -1.31 -24.61
CA TYR A 405 -1.17 -0.29 -23.99
C TYR A 405 -1.88 0.56 -25.04
N ARG A 406 -1.20 0.98 -26.11
CA ARG A 406 -1.81 1.75 -27.20
C ARG A 406 -2.94 0.99 -27.88
N ALA A 407 -2.76 -0.31 -28.11
CA ALA A 407 -3.82 -1.16 -28.67
C ALA A 407 -5.05 -1.23 -27.75
N ILE A 408 -4.86 -1.24 -26.42
CA ILE A 408 -5.95 -1.15 -25.44
C ILE A 408 -6.68 0.19 -25.56
N VAL A 409 -5.94 1.32 -25.61
CA VAL A 409 -6.53 2.67 -25.80
C VAL A 409 -7.43 2.70 -27.03
N LEU A 410 -6.93 2.24 -28.18
CA LEU A 410 -7.67 2.28 -29.45
C LEU A 410 -8.96 1.44 -29.39
N ARG A 411 -8.90 0.23 -28.82
CA ARG A 411 -10.10 -0.62 -28.62
C ARG A 411 -11.12 0.03 -27.69
N LEU A 412 -10.67 0.60 -26.58
CA LEU A 412 -11.56 1.27 -25.62
C LEU A 412 -12.20 2.52 -26.23
N ARG A 413 -11.46 3.30 -27.02
CA ARG A 413 -12.02 4.46 -27.74
C ARG A 413 -13.10 4.04 -28.73
N GLU A 414 -12.83 3.02 -29.54
CA GLU A 414 -13.82 2.47 -30.48
C GLU A 414 -15.09 2.01 -29.74
N ARG A 415 -14.90 1.22 -28.67
CA ARG A 415 -15.97 0.74 -27.79
C ARG A 415 -16.81 1.89 -27.23
N PHE A 416 -16.17 2.86 -26.57
CA PHE A 416 -16.88 3.96 -25.93
C PHE A 416 -17.52 4.93 -26.91
N ALA A 417 -16.97 5.08 -28.12
CA ALA A 417 -17.58 5.89 -29.18
C ALA A 417 -18.90 5.31 -29.70
N ALA A 418 -19.10 4.00 -29.61
CA ALA A 418 -20.34 3.34 -30.02
C ALA A 418 -21.52 3.61 -29.07
N ASN A 419 -21.27 4.04 -27.84
CA ASN A 419 -22.30 4.34 -26.84
C ASN A 419 -22.30 5.85 -26.49
N PRO A 420 -23.39 6.60 -26.78
CA PRO A 420 -23.47 8.02 -26.50
C PRO A 420 -23.26 8.44 -25.04
N ARG A 421 -23.48 7.53 -24.08
CA ARG A 421 -23.28 7.76 -22.64
C ARG A 421 -21.79 7.71 -22.25
N THR A 422 -20.97 7.01 -23.03
CA THR A 422 -19.54 6.79 -22.74
C THR A 422 -18.60 7.47 -23.73
N LYS A 423 -19.11 8.06 -24.83
CA LYS A 423 -18.27 8.74 -25.83
C LYS A 423 -17.33 9.84 -25.29
N GLY A 424 -17.58 10.31 -24.06
CA GLY A 424 -16.78 11.32 -23.37
C GLY A 424 -15.77 10.77 -22.37
N VAL A 425 -15.70 9.44 -22.18
CA VAL A 425 -14.71 8.79 -21.30
C VAL A 425 -13.32 9.20 -21.77
N GLN A 426 -12.52 9.69 -20.83
CA GLN A 426 -11.13 10.08 -21.05
C GLN A 426 -10.23 8.91 -20.66
N ILE A 427 -9.21 8.62 -21.47
CA ILE A 427 -8.29 7.50 -21.25
C ILE A 427 -6.89 8.04 -20.99
N GLY A 428 -6.25 7.52 -19.95
CA GLY A 428 -4.92 7.97 -19.53
C GLY A 428 -4.08 6.84 -18.95
N VAL A 429 -2.96 7.24 -18.36
CA VAL A 429 -2.09 6.36 -17.55
C VAL A 429 -1.69 7.13 -16.30
N ALA A 430 -1.46 6.45 -15.19
CA ALA A 430 -0.88 7.03 -14.00
C ALA A 430 0.46 6.37 -13.69
N LEU A 431 1.41 7.19 -13.28
CA LEU A 431 2.81 6.84 -13.05
C LEU A 431 3.23 7.36 -11.66
N ASN A 432 4.28 6.77 -11.10
CA ASN A 432 4.91 7.33 -9.91
C ASN A 432 5.46 8.73 -10.19
N TRP A 433 5.68 9.55 -9.16
CA TRP A 433 6.27 10.88 -9.34
C TRP A 433 7.73 10.87 -9.85
N SER A 434 8.45 9.75 -9.65
CA SER A 434 9.83 9.56 -10.11
C SER A 434 10.10 8.09 -10.48
N GLY A 435 11.16 7.83 -11.25
CA GLY A 435 11.48 6.47 -11.68
C GLY A 435 10.35 5.91 -12.55
N LEU A 436 9.89 6.69 -13.53
CA LEU A 436 8.66 6.46 -14.27
C LEU A 436 8.66 5.16 -15.04
N ALA A 437 9.84 4.70 -15.47
CA ALA A 437 10.01 3.44 -16.17
C ALA A 437 10.42 2.28 -15.24
N GLY A 438 10.40 2.49 -13.92
CA GLY A 438 10.92 1.56 -12.93
C GLY A 438 12.38 1.21 -13.23
N GLU A 439 12.65 -0.08 -13.39
CA GLU A 439 13.96 -0.62 -13.78
C GLU A 439 14.01 -1.06 -15.26
N ALA A 440 13.22 -0.44 -16.14
CA ALA A 440 13.41 -0.65 -17.57
C ALA A 440 14.81 -0.13 -17.98
N GLU A 441 15.55 -0.94 -18.71
CA GLU A 441 16.82 -0.47 -19.29
C GLU A 441 16.51 0.55 -20.38
N GLU A 442 17.13 1.73 -20.31
CA GLU A 442 16.92 2.82 -21.29
C GLU A 442 17.06 2.32 -22.74
N ALA A 443 18.05 1.47 -23.00
CA ALA A 443 18.30 0.92 -24.34
C ALA A 443 17.19 -0.01 -24.86
N ALA A 444 16.31 -0.50 -23.98
CA ALA A 444 15.16 -1.34 -24.31
C ALA A 444 13.87 -0.54 -24.50
N ILE A 445 13.86 0.76 -24.21
CA ILE A 445 12.69 1.62 -24.36
C ILE A 445 12.57 2.07 -25.82
N ASP A 446 11.46 1.70 -26.47
CA ASP A 446 11.11 2.22 -27.78
C ASP A 446 10.45 3.60 -27.62
N HIS A 447 11.28 4.66 -27.57
CA HIS A 447 10.80 6.03 -27.41
C HIS A 447 9.80 6.47 -28.48
N ALA A 448 9.88 5.91 -29.70
CA ALA A 448 8.92 6.24 -30.76
C ALA A 448 7.54 5.64 -30.43
N ALA A 449 7.50 4.38 -30.01
CA ALA A 449 6.27 3.74 -29.57
C ALA A 449 5.70 4.36 -28.28
N VAL A 450 6.55 4.81 -27.35
CA VAL A 450 6.12 5.59 -26.17
C VAL A 450 5.47 6.90 -26.62
N ALA A 451 6.10 7.66 -27.51
CA ALA A 451 5.53 8.90 -28.03
C ALA A 451 4.18 8.67 -28.73
N GLU A 452 4.05 7.59 -29.49
CA GLU A 452 2.78 7.18 -30.11
C GLU A 452 1.70 6.84 -29.08
N LEU A 453 2.03 6.11 -28.01
CA LEU A 453 1.08 5.85 -26.93
C LEU A 453 0.62 7.16 -26.28
N PHE A 454 1.56 8.03 -25.90
CA PHE A 454 1.26 9.25 -25.14
C PHE A 454 0.48 10.28 -25.97
N ALA A 455 0.66 10.29 -27.30
CA ALA A 455 -0.15 11.08 -28.20
C ALA A 455 -1.64 10.67 -28.21
N GLU A 456 -1.95 9.43 -27.84
CA GLU A 456 -3.32 8.89 -27.76
C GLU A 456 -3.97 9.10 -26.38
N LEU A 457 -3.24 9.59 -25.38
CA LEU A 457 -3.76 9.77 -24.01
C LEU A 457 -4.42 11.15 -23.82
N ASP A 458 -5.53 11.16 -23.10
CA ASP A 458 -6.27 12.36 -22.72
C ASP A 458 -5.75 12.99 -21.42
N PHE A 459 -5.10 12.20 -20.57
CA PHE A 459 -4.51 12.66 -19.33
C PHE A 459 -3.36 11.76 -18.85
N ILE A 460 -2.56 12.30 -17.94
CA ILE A 460 -1.53 11.58 -17.20
C ILE A 460 -1.72 11.81 -15.71
N GLY A 461 -1.76 10.73 -14.95
CA GLY A 461 -1.78 10.72 -13.49
C GLY A 461 -0.36 10.71 -12.92
N VAL A 462 -0.18 11.45 -11.82
CA VAL A 462 1.02 11.47 -10.99
C VAL A 462 0.64 10.96 -9.61
N SER A 463 1.24 9.85 -9.19
CA SER A 463 1.25 9.42 -7.79
C SER A 463 2.33 10.20 -7.05
N CYS A 464 1.91 11.29 -6.39
CA CYS A 464 2.79 12.32 -5.85
C CYS A 464 3.07 12.11 -4.36
N TYR A 465 4.13 11.34 -4.09
CA TYR A 465 4.73 11.17 -2.77
C TYR A 465 6.17 11.72 -2.69
N ALA A 466 6.43 12.79 -3.44
CA ALA A 466 7.73 13.45 -3.45
C ALA A 466 8.08 14.03 -2.06
N PRO A 467 9.37 14.01 -1.66
CA PRO A 467 9.81 14.67 -0.44
C PRO A 467 9.39 16.14 -0.38
N VAL A 468 9.04 16.62 0.81
CA VAL A 468 8.66 18.02 1.06
C VAL A 468 9.59 18.69 2.07
N SER A 469 9.60 20.01 2.05
CA SER A 469 10.31 20.81 3.06
C SER A 469 9.62 20.74 4.44
N VAL A 470 10.32 21.18 5.49
CA VAL A 470 9.76 21.31 6.84
C VAL A 470 9.93 22.76 7.31
N PRO A 471 8.87 23.59 7.32
CA PRO A 471 7.48 23.27 6.95
C PRO A 471 7.27 23.11 5.43
N PRO A 472 6.29 22.31 4.98
CA PRO A 472 5.98 22.14 3.55
C PRO A 472 5.51 23.42 2.88
N THR A 473 5.74 23.54 1.58
CA THR A 473 5.33 24.69 0.76
C THR A 473 4.81 24.28 -0.61
N ALA A 474 4.05 25.15 -1.28
CA ALA A 474 3.56 24.89 -2.64
C ALA A 474 4.69 24.65 -3.66
N GLU A 475 5.89 25.20 -3.42
CA GLU A 475 7.06 25.01 -4.28
C GLU A 475 7.54 23.55 -4.28
N ASP A 476 7.33 22.80 -3.19
CA ASP A 476 7.71 21.39 -3.11
C ASP A 476 6.94 20.56 -4.17
N PHE A 477 5.63 20.80 -4.30
CA PHE A 477 4.77 20.15 -5.29
C PHE A 477 5.06 20.62 -6.72
N LEU A 478 5.37 21.91 -6.91
CA LEU A 478 5.79 22.44 -8.20
C LEU A 478 7.09 21.76 -8.68
N ALA A 479 8.09 21.67 -7.80
CA ALA A 479 9.36 21.02 -8.11
C ALA A 479 9.18 19.53 -8.44
N ALA A 480 8.37 18.81 -7.65
CA ALA A 480 8.02 17.42 -7.93
C ALA A 480 7.38 17.24 -9.32
N THR A 481 6.45 18.12 -9.66
CA THR A 481 5.76 18.12 -10.95
C THR A 481 6.70 18.41 -12.12
N GLN A 482 7.61 19.38 -11.95
CA GLN A 482 8.60 19.70 -12.97
C GLN A 482 9.55 18.53 -13.21
N ASN A 483 10.05 17.90 -12.14
CA ASN A 483 10.91 16.72 -12.23
C ASN A 483 10.20 15.56 -12.95
N PHE A 484 8.95 15.28 -12.57
CA PHE A 484 8.12 14.27 -13.24
C PHE A 484 8.02 14.53 -14.74
N VAL A 485 7.67 15.75 -15.14
CA VAL A 485 7.50 16.11 -16.55
C VAL A 485 8.83 16.07 -17.32
N GLU A 486 9.94 16.44 -16.68
CA GLU A 486 11.27 16.33 -17.28
C GLU A 486 11.69 14.88 -17.50
N GLU A 487 11.51 14.01 -16.50
CA GLU A 487 11.77 12.58 -16.63
C GLU A 487 10.90 11.96 -17.72
N LEU A 488 9.60 12.26 -17.73
CA LEU A 488 8.68 11.75 -18.73
C LEU A 488 9.12 12.08 -20.16
N ARG A 489 9.56 13.32 -20.38
CA ARG A 489 10.10 13.75 -21.68
C ARG A 489 11.36 13.00 -22.06
N SER A 490 12.26 12.73 -21.11
CA SER A 490 13.47 11.95 -21.42
C SER A 490 13.15 10.54 -21.89
N LEU A 491 12.04 9.96 -21.41
CA LEU A 491 11.56 8.63 -21.79
C LEU A 491 10.71 8.63 -23.08
N GLY A 492 10.62 9.76 -23.79
CA GLY A 492 9.82 9.89 -25.01
C GLY A 492 8.32 10.10 -24.77
N GLY A 493 7.89 10.22 -23.50
CA GLY A 493 6.52 10.58 -23.14
C GLY A 493 6.31 12.08 -23.31
N ASP A 494 5.91 12.52 -24.50
CA ASP A 494 5.51 13.90 -24.69
C ASP A 494 4.00 14.05 -24.48
N LEU A 495 3.62 15.10 -23.75
CA LEU A 495 2.23 15.40 -23.49
C LEU A 495 1.63 16.11 -24.70
N SER A 496 0.55 15.55 -25.23
CA SER A 496 -0.31 16.29 -26.16
C SER A 496 -0.65 17.65 -25.54
N PRO A 497 -0.71 18.75 -26.32
CA PRO A 497 -1.10 20.06 -25.79
C PRO A 497 -2.45 20.07 -25.06
N ASN A 498 -3.31 19.09 -25.35
CA ASN A 498 -4.63 18.94 -24.73
C ASN A 498 -4.64 17.95 -23.56
N ALA A 499 -3.55 17.20 -23.33
CA ALA A 499 -3.48 16.23 -22.26
C ALA A 499 -3.47 16.94 -20.90
N ARG A 500 -4.27 16.42 -19.97
CA ARG A 500 -4.39 16.94 -18.60
C ARG A 500 -3.36 16.28 -17.70
N LEU A 501 -2.82 17.04 -16.74
CA LEU A 501 -2.05 16.46 -15.65
C LEU A 501 -2.93 16.32 -14.42
N VAL A 502 -2.94 15.16 -13.79
CA VAL A 502 -3.79 14.82 -12.64
C VAL A 502 -2.89 14.33 -11.53
N TYR A 503 -3.07 14.77 -10.30
CA TYR A 503 -2.49 14.08 -9.15
C TYR A 503 -3.39 12.87 -8.85
N SER A 504 -3.00 11.70 -9.36
CA SER A 504 -3.78 10.48 -9.21
C SER A 504 -3.71 9.96 -7.79
N GLU A 505 -2.63 10.25 -7.06
CA GLU A 505 -2.50 9.95 -5.64
C GLU A 505 -1.69 11.08 -4.99
N VAL A 506 -2.06 11.51 -3.78
CA VAL A 506 -1.27 12.42 -2.96
C VAL A 506 -1.60 12.22 -1.49
N GLY A 507 -0.58 12.23 -0.64
CA GLY A 507 -0.77 12.12 0.81
C GLY A 507 0.56 12.06 1.57
N ILE A 508 0.44 12.09 2.90
CA ILE A 508 1.58 11.92 3.82
C ILE A 508 1.20 10.90 4.90
N GLY A 509 2.07 9.89 5.13
CA GLY A 509 1.73 8.68 5.89
C GLY A 509 2.25 8.62 7.33
N GLY A 510 3.08 9.57 7.75
CA GLY A 510 3.53 9.66 9.15
C GLY A 510 4.68 8.72 9.53
N GLY A 511 5.14 7.88 8.60
CA GLY A 511 6.26 6.96 8.79
C GLY A 511 5.93 5.77 9.70
N TYR A 512 6.98 5.05 10.09
CA TYR A 512 6.88 3.88 10.97
C TYR A 512 7.33 4.24 12.38
N PRO A 513 6.45 4.16 13.39
CA PRO A 513 6.88 4.17 14.77
C PRO A 513 7.79 2.97 15.05
N GLU A 514 8.92 3.22 15.71
CA GLU A 514 9.86 2.18 16.13
C GLU A 514 9.66 1.89 17.62
N PHE A 515 9.70 0.62 18.02
CA PHE A 515 9.73 0.25 19.43
C PHE A 515 11.18 0.24 19.93
N GLY A 516 11.52 1.24 20.74
CA GLY A 516 12.79 1.30 21.45
C GLY A 516 12.68 0.77 22.89
N ILE A 517 13.83 0.73 23.58
CA ILE A 517 13.92 0.36 25.01
C ILE A 517 13.04 1.27 25.88
N ASP A 518 12.95 2.56 25.52
CA ASP A 518 12.18 3.58 26.23
C ASP A 518 10.72 3.68 25.75
N GLY A 519 10.25 2.71 24.94
CA GLY A 519 8.89 2.65 24.41
C GLY A 519 8.80 3.08 22.94
N LEU A 520 7.58 3.46 22.54
CA LEU A 520 7.26 3.83 21.18
C LEU A 520 7.93 5.16 20.80
N ARG A 521 8.71 5.15 19.73
CA ARG A 521 9.38 6.33 19.18
C ARG A 521 8.83 6.65 17.80
N TYR A 522 8.21 7.82 17.68
CA TYR A 522 7.78 8.34 16.38
C TYR A 522 8.96 8.89 15.58
N PRO A 523 8.91 8.81 14.23
CA PRO A 523 9.87 9.49 13.38
C PRO A 523 9.78 11.01 13.57
N THR A 524 10.88 11.72 13.32
CA THR A 524 10.88 13.18 13.33
C THR A 524 10.12 13.75 12.12
N PRO A 525 9.62 15.00 12.18
CA PRO A 525 9.00 15.63 11.02
C PRO A 525 9.86 15.62 9.75
N ALA A 526 11.18 15.78 9.88
CA ALA A 526 12.10 15.71 8.74
C ALA A 526 12.17 14.31 8.10
N GLN A 527 12.12 13.25 8.90
CA GLN A 527 12.08 11.88 8.39
C GLN A 527 10.77 11.59 7.66
N VAL A 528 9.64 12.00 8.22
CA VAL A 528 8.32 11.84 7.58
C VAL A 528 8.23 12.66 6.29
N ALA A 529 8.68 13.91 6.30
CA ALA A 529 8.69 14.77 5.12
C ALA A 529 9.59 14.25 3.99
N ALA A 530 10.66 13.53 4.32
CA ALA A 530 11.54 12.90 3.34
C ALA A 530 10.91 11.66 2.67
N LYS A 531 9.89 11.05 3.29
CA LYS A 531 9.24 9.84 2.77
C LYS A 531 7.72 9.85 3.01
N PRO A 532 6.96 10.72 2.30
CA PRO A 532 5.52 10.82 2.52
C PRO A 532 4.73 9.54 2.25
N TYR A 533 5.26 8.62 1.46
CA TYR A 533 4.68 7.31 1.16
C TYR A 533 4.81 6.28 2.30
N GLU A 534 5.57 6.54 3.36
CA GLU A 534 5.72 5.59 4.48
C GLU A 534 4.62 5.80 5.54
N GLY A 535 3.99 4.71 5.99
CA GLY A 535 2.93 4.72 7.00
C GLY A 535 2.36 3.33 7.29
N ARG A 536 1.54 3.19 8.33
CA ARG A 536 0.83 1.93 8.69
C ARG A 536 -0.68 2.14 8.70
N GLY A 537 -1.41 1.28 7.99
CA GLY A 537 -2.88 1.39 7.87
C GLY A 537 -3.69 1.15 9.15
N HIS A 538 -3.07 0.81 10.27
CA HIS A 538 -3.75 0.49 11.52
C HIS A 538 -3.81 1.70 12.45
N GLY A 539 -4.98 2.01 13.01
CA GLY A 539 -5.18 3.17 13.90
C GLY A 539 -4.42 3.10 15.23
N ARG A 540 -3.94 1.92 15.64
CA ARG A 540 -3.09 1.76 16.82
C ARG A 540 -1.73 2.41 16.54
N ASN A 541 -1.29 3.31 17.42
CA ASN A 541 -0.07 4.13 17.26
C ASN A 541 -0.19 5.13 16.11
N ASN A 542 -1.30 5.87 16.08
CA ASN A 542 -1.53 6.91 15.09
C ASN A 542 -0.39 7.96 15.16
N PRO A 543 0.42 8.12 14.08
CA PRO A 543 1.56 9.04 14.11
C PRO A 543 1.13 10.50 14.30
N TRP A 544 -0.15 10.80 14.06
CA TRP A 544 -0.71 12.14 14.20
C TRP A 544 -1.08 12.50 15.65
N ASP A 545 -0.95 11.57 16.59
CA ASP A 545 -1.05 11.87 18.02
C ASP A 545 0.17 12.67 18.52
N ASP A 546 1.30 12.60 17.81
CA ASP A 546 2.46 13.47 18.06
C ASP A 546 2.18 14.90 17.53
N PRO A 547 2.22 15.95 18.38
CA PRO A 547 1.88 17.31 17.96
C PRO A 547 2.80 17.89 16.87
N ALA A 548 4.07 17.47 16.81
CA ALA A 548 5.00 17.94 15.79
C ALA A 548 4.68 17.30 14.43
N LEU A 549 4.32 16.02 14.40
CA LEU A 549 3.85 15.34 13.19
C LEU A 549 2.47 15.83 12.75
N ALA A 550 1.55 16.08 13.67
CA ALA A 550 0.25 16.71 13.36
C ALA A 550 0.43 18.09 12.69
N LYS A 551 1.36 18.90 13.20
CA LYS A 551 1.70 20.20 12.60
C LYS A 551 2.29 20.05 11.20
N LEU A 552 3.16 19.06 10.98
CA LEU A 552 3.68 18.74 9.64
C LEU A 552 2.54 18.36 8.69
N ARG A 553 1.63 17.46 9.12
CA ARG A 553 0.48 17.00 8.33
C ARG A 553 -0.43 18.17 7.92
N SER A 554 -0.77 19.06 8.87
CA SER A 554 -1.56 20.26 8.59
C SER A 554 -0.85 21.19 7.59
N GLY A 555 0.46 21.41 7.76
CA GLY A 555 1.27 22.18 6.81
C GLY A 555 1.34 21.58 5.42
N TYR A 556 1.42 20.25 5.31
CA TYR A 556 1.42 19.51 4.05
C TYR A 556 0.15 19.77 3.24
N TYR A 557 -1.02 19.57 3.85
CA TYR A 557 -2.30 19.79 3.15
C TYR A 557 -2.60 21.27 2.89
N GLY A 558 -2.11 22.18 3.74
CA GLY A 558 -2.14 23.62 3.45
C GLY A 558 -1.34 23.97 2.18
N ALA A 559 -0.09 23.49 2.11
CA ALA A 559 0.77 23.67 0.94
C ALA A 559 0.20 23.04 -0.34
N LEU A 560 -0.46 21.88 -0.22
CA LEU A 560 -1.16 21.24 -1.33
C LEU A 560 -2.31 22.11 -1.86
N CYS A 561 -3.17 22.62 -0.99
CA CYS A 561 -4.26 23.52 -1.39
C CYS A 561 -3.74 24.81 -2.05
N ASP A 562 -2.66 25.39 -1.51
CA ASP A 562 -2.01 26.57 -2.11
C ASP A 562 -1.49 26.25 -3.51
N TYR A 563 -0.79 25.12 -3.70
CA TYR A 563 -0.32 24.69 -5.03
C TYR A 563 -1.47 24.45 -6.01
N LEU A 564 -2.52 23.74 -5.56
CA LEU A 564 -3.68 23.40 -6.38
C LEU A 564 -4.64 24.58 -6.60
N SER A 565 -4.39 25.74 -6.00
CA SER A 565 -5.09 26.98 -6.36
C SER A 565 -4.78 27.42 -7.81
N ASN A 566 -3.75 26.82 -8.43
CA ASN A 566 -3.37 26.98 -9.84
C ASN A 566 -3.16 28.46 -10.22
N ASP A 567 -2.43 29.17 -9.36
CA ASP A 567 -1.92 30.52 -9.59
C ASP A 567 -1.18 30.58 -10.94
N ALA A 568 -0.98 31.79 -11.50
CA ALA A 568 -0.33 31.98 -12.80
C ALA A 568 1.09 31.35 -12.94
N ASN A 569 1.68 30.89 -11.85
CA ASN A 569 3.00 30.25 -11.80
C ASN A 569 2.94 28.71 -11.84
N ALA A 570 1.77 28.07 -11.64
CA ALA A 570 1.62 26.62 -11.74
C ALA A 570 1.66 26.19 -13.22
N SER A 571 2.82 25.71 -13.66
CA SER A 571 3.03 25.27 -15.05
C SER A 571 3.81 23.95 -15.09
N PRO A 572 3.21 22.86 -15.60
CA PRO A 572 1.82 22.75 -16.02
C PRO A 572 0.83 22.82 -14.83
N PRO A 573 -0.40 23.30 -15.03
CA PRO A 573 -1.43 23.26 -13.99
C PRO A 573 -1.94 21.83 -13.80
N ILE A 574 -2.40 21.53 -12.58
CA ILE A 574 -3.06 20.29 -12.25
C ILE A 574 -4.57 20.41 -12.52
N ASP A 575 -5.17 19.44 -13.22
CA ASP A 575 -6.60 19.41 -13.52
C ASP A 575 -7.43 19.09 -12.29
N LYS A 576 -6.98 18.11 -11.49
CA LYS A 576 -7.56 17.67 -10.21
C LYS A 576 -6.55 16.80 -9.45
N ALA A 577 -6.80 16.62 -8.15
CA ALA A 577 -6.01 15.78 -7.28
C ALA A 577 -6.89 14.79 -6.51
N PHE A 578 -6.33 13.63 -6.14
CA PHE A 578 -7.00 12.63 -5.33
C PHE A 578 -6.18 12.27 -4.10
N LEU A 579 -6.77 12.41 -2.91
CA LEU A 579 -6.11 12.02 -1.66
C LEU A 579 -6.04 10.51 -1.58
N TRP A 580 -4.91 9.96 -1.12
CA TRP A 580 -4.86 8.56 -0.76
C TRP A 580 -5.64 8.32 0.54
N SER A 581 -6.94 8.02 0.43
CA SER A 581 -7.85 7.94 1.57
C SER A 581 -7.79 6.58 2.27
N GLU A 582 -6.60 6.20 2.70
CA GLU A 582 -6.39 4.98 3.45
C GLU A 582 -5.42 5.22 4.62
N GLY A 583 -5.67 4.58 5.78
CA GLY A 583 -4.77 4.67 6.92
C GLY A 583 -4.38 6.12 7.30
N PRO A 584 -3.11 6.39 7.64
CA PRO A 584 -2.65 7.72 8.05
C PRO A 584 -2.70 8.76 6.93
N TRP A 585 -2.80 8.33 5.67
CA TRP A 585 -2.98 9.21 4.52
C TRP A 585 -4.41 9.73 4.37
N ASP A 586 -5.39 9.26 5.17
CA ASP A 586 -6.80 9.63 5.10
C ASP A 586 -7.18 10.75 6.10
N PRO A 587 -6.95 12.04 5.81
CA PRO A 587 -7.35 13.11 6.71
C PRO A 587 -8.86 13.35 6.72
N GLN A 588 -9.61 12.84 5.74
CA GLN A 588 -11.05 13.07 5.64
C GLN A 588 -11.88 11.94 6.29
N GLY A 589 -11.27 10.78 6.52
CA GLY A 589 -11.87 9.62 7.15
C GLY A 589 -12.86 8.89 6.25
N VAL A 590 -12.50 8.70 4.98
CA VAL A 590 -13.29 7.95 3.98
C VAL A 590 -13.30 6.47 4.32
N ALA A 591 -12.11 5.87 4.49
CA ALA A 591 -11.97 4.45 4.80
C ALA A 591 -12.20 4.20 6.29
N SER A 592 -11.57 5.02 7.16
CA SER A 592 -11.73 4.93 8.61
C SER A 592 -11.67 6.30 9.26
N ARG A 593 -12.53 6.52 10.27
CA ARG A 593 -12.51 7.75 11.06
C ARG A 593 -11.29 7.87 11.98
N SER A 594 -10.51 6.81 12.19
CA SER A 594 -9.36 6.81 13.11
C SER A 594 -8.27 7.81 12.75
N PHE A 595 -8.16 8.20 11.48
CA PHE A 595 -7.14 9.14 10.99
C PHE A 595 -7.70 10.48 10.54
N ARG A 596 -9.01 10.70 10.72
CA ARG A 596 -9.69 11.92 10.33
C ARG A 596 -9.18 13.12 11.12
N ASP A 597 -8.97 14.22 10.43
CA ASP A 597 -8.61 15.52 10.99
C ASP A 597 -9.61 16.57 10.48
N GLU A 598 -10.45 17.07 11.38
CA GLU A 598 -11.53 18.01 11.03
C GLU A 598 -10.98 19.34 10.48
N ALA A 599 -9.80 19.78 10.93
CA ALA A 599 -9.22 21.03 10.45
C ALA A 599 -8.69 20.88 9.02
N ILE A 600 -8.04 19.75 8.71
CA ILE A 600 -7.61 19.44 7.35
C ILE A 600 -8.83 19.26 6.43
N ALA A 601 -9.82 18.46 6.85
CA ALA A 601 -11.04 18.25 6.08
C ALA A 601 -11.75 19.58 5.76
N ALA A 602 -11.96 20.44 6.76
CA ALA A 602 -12.57 21.75 6.55
C ALA A 602 -11.72 22.69 5.66
N SER A 603 -10.39 22.54 5.66
CA SER A 603 -9.51 23.29 4.75
C SER A 603 -9.70 22.86 3.30
N ILE A 604 -9.80 21.54 3.07
CA ILE A 604 -10.04 20.97 1.74
C ILE A 604 -11.45 21.34 1.24
N ASP A 605 -12.46 21.32 2.11
CA ASP A 605 -13.81 21.75 1.75
C ASP A 605 -13.86 23.22 1.31
N ARG A 606 -13.13 24.10 2.01
CA ARG A 606 -13.02 25.52 1.62
C ARG A 606 -12.31 25.67 0.27
N HIS A 607 -11.21 24.94 0.05
CA HIS A 607 -10.54 24.92 -1.25
C HIS A 607 -11.50 24.48 -2.35
N ASN A 608 -12.19 23.36 -2.17
CA ASN A 608 -13.13 22.82 -3.14
C ASN A 608 -14.36 23.72 -3.37
N ALA A 609 -14.80 24.51 -2.38
CA ALA A 609 -15.92 25.43 -2.55
C ALA A 609 -15.61 26.59 -3.52
N GLY A 610 -14.35 27.01 -3.63
CA GLY A 610 -13.91 28.13 -4.48
C GLY A 610 -13.88 29.44 -3.72
#